data_AF-A0A2L2X3K7-F1
#
_entry.id   AF-A0A2L2X3K7-F1
#
_cell.length_a   1.000
_cell.length_b   1.000
_cell.length_c   1.000
_cell.angle_alpha   90.00
_cell.angle_beta   90.00
_cell.angle_gamma   90.00
#
_symmetry.space_group_name_H-M   'P 1'
#
loop_
_entity.id
_entity.type
_entity.pdbx_description
1 polymer ?
#
loop_
_entity_poly.entity_id
_entity_poly.type
_entity_poly.pdbx_seq_one_letter_code
_entity_poly.pdbx_strand_id
1 'polypeptide(L)' 'MDDKYININEIAKIKGLKSNRTLRLAINQGKYIAREVLVQGGKSYEILLSSLEPEIQRELTQCTALVPIDDIPKLL' A
#
# COMPACT_ATOMS: atom_id res chain seq x y z
N MET A 1 -6.78 -3.02 16.05
CA MET A 1 -5.81 -3.02 14.95
C MET A 1 -6.10 -1.78 14.15
N ASP A 2 -5.15 -0.87 14.04
CA ASP A 2 -5.36 0.39 13.34
C ASP A 2 -5.32 0.16 11.82
N ASP A 3 -6.27 0.76 11.11
CA ASP A 3 -6.34 0.68 9.66
C ASP A 3 -5.13 1.40 9.03
N LYS A 4 -4.29 0.63 8.32
CA LYS A 4 -3.10 1.17 7.64
C LYS A 4 -3.46 1.68 6.25
N TYR A 5 -3.31 2.97 6.03
CA TYR A 5 -3.49 3.63 4.73
C TYR A 5 -2.13 3.98 4.11
N ILE A 6 -2.00 3.77 2.80
CA ILE A 6 -0.73 3.89 2.06
C ILE A 6 -0.88 4.95 0.98
N ASN A 7 0.15 5.80 0.82
CA ASN A 7 0.15 6.87 -0.16
C ASN A 7 0.08 6.31 -1.59
N ILE A 8 -0.75 6.91 -2.44
CA ILE A 8 -0.92 6.49 -3.84
C ILE A 8 0.40 6.48 -4.63
N ASN A 9 1.33 7.38 -4.32
CA ASN A 9 2.65 7.43 -4.98
C ASN A 9 3.49 6.19 -4.68
N GLU A 10 3.43 5.68 -3.45
CA GLU A 10 4.18 4.48 -3.04
C GLU A 10 3.65 3.25 -3.76
N ILE A 11 2.33 3.11 -3.82
CA ILE A 11 1.66 2.04 -4.56
C ILE A 11 2.00 2.12 -6.05
N ALA A 12 2.03 3.32 -6.64
CA ALA A 12 2.41 3.50 -8.03
C ALA A 12 3.84 3.04 -8.30
N LYS A 13 4.77 3.35 -7.38
CA LYS A 13 6.17 2.93 -7.47
C LYS A 13 6.30 1.40 -7.44
N ILE A 14 5.65 0.73 -6.48
CA ILE A 14 5.68 -0.73 -6.36
C ILE A 14 5.07 -1.40 -7.60
N LYS A 15 3.99 -0.82 -8.14
CA LYS A 15 3.36 -1.30 -9.37
C LYS A 15 4.12 -0.95 -10.66
N GLY A 16 5.23 -0.23 -10.58
CA GLY A 16 5.98 0.23 -11.75
C GLY A 16 5.20 1.19 -12.65
N LEU A 17 4.22 1.91 -12.09
CA LEU A 17 3.39 2.85 -12.84
C LEU A 17 4.12 4.18 -13.06
N LYS A 18 4.08 4.69 -14.29
CA LYS A 18 4.66 6.00 -14.65
C LYS A 18 3.87 7.19 -14.11
N SER A 19 2.62 6.98 -13.67
CA SER A 19 1.77 8.01 -13.09
C SER A 19 0.67 7.42 -12.20
N ASN A 20 0.07 8.26 -11.37
CA ASN A 20 -1.04 7.86 -10.50
C ASN A 20 -2.40 7.80 -11.22
N ARG A 21 -2.48 8.15 -12.51
CA ARG A 21 -3.76 8.27 -13.22
C ARG A 21 -4.54 6.96 -13.23
N THR A 22 -3.84 5.84 -13.44
CA THR A 22 -4.43 4.49 -13.42
C THR A 22 -5.01 4.15 -12.05
N LEU A 23 -4.29 4.49 -10.97
CA LEU A 23 -4.77 4.28 -9.61
C LEU A 23 -5.96 5.18 -9.27
N ARG A 24 -5.95 6.45 -9.71
CA ARG A 24 -7.09 7.37 -9.53
C ARG A 24 -8.35 6.86 -10.24
N LEU A 25 -8.20 6.32 -11.46
CA LEU A 25 -9.34 5.70 -12.17
C LEU A 25 -9.88 4.48 -11.40
N ALA A 26 -8.99 3.61 -10.90
CA ALA A 26 -9.38 2.44 -10.12
C ALA A 26 -10.08 2.82 -8.80
N ILE A 27 -9.62 3.87 -8.12
CA ILE A 27 -10.28 4.43 -6.93
C ILE A 27 -11.69 4.92 -7.31
N ASN A 28 -11.82 5.69 -8.39
CA ASN A 28 -13.12 6.20 -8.85
C ASN A 28 -14.09 5.09 -9.26
N GLN A 29 -13.56 3.93 -9.69
CA GLN A 29 -14.34 2.73 -10.02
C GLN A 29 -14.67 1.87 -8.78
N GLY A 30 -14.27 2.29 -7.57
CA GLY A 30 -14.53 1.57 -6.33
C GLY A 30 -13.67 0.33 -6.13
N LYS A 31 -12.58 0.15 -6.90
CA LYS A 31 -11.70 -1.02 -6.78
C LYS A 31 -10.99 -1.08 -5.42
N TYR A 32 -10.74 0.08 -4.80
CA TYR A 32 -10.01 0.19 -3.54
C TYR A 32 -10.81 1.02 -2.54
N ILE A 33 -10.60 0.73 -1.25
CA ILE A 33 -11.05 1.60 -0.17
C ILE A 33 -9.99 2.69 -0.02
N ALA A 34 -10.35 3.92 -0.37
CA ALA A 34 -9.42 5.04 -0.38
C ALA A 34 -10.00 6.27 0.31
N ARG A 35 -9.11 7.13 0.80
CA ARG A 35 -9.46 8.45 1.36
C ARG A 35 -8.71 9.54 0.61
N GLU A 36 -9.36 10.69 0.47
CA GLU A 36 -8.73 11.88 -0.06
C GLU A 36 -7.89 12.55 1.04
N VAL A 37 -6.71 13.04 0.68
CA VAL A 37 -5.80 13.75 1.60
C VAL A 37 -5.39 15.07 0.97
N LEU A 38 -5.52 16.16 1.73
CA LEU A 38 -5.06 17.48 1.31
C LEU A 38 -3.54 17.55 1.33
N VAL A 39 -2.96 18.07 0.26
CA VAL A 39 -1.51 18.29 0.12
C VAL A 39 -1.27 19.70 -0.38
N GLN A 40 -0.03 20.20 -0.23
CA GLN A 40 0.34 21.48 -0.81
C GLN A 40 0.20 21.40 -2.34
N GLY A 41 -0.78 22.12 -2.90
CA GLY A 41 -1.10 22.10 -4.33
C GLY A 41 -2.32 21.27 -4.74
N GLY A 42 -3.09 20.73 -3.78
CA GLY A 42 -4.42 20.17 -4.06
C GLY A 42 -4.73 18.91 -3.27
N LYS A 43 -5.14 17.85 -3.97
CA LYS A 43 -5.67 16.62 -3.39
C LYS A 43 -4.87 15.41 -3.86
N SER A 44 -4.51 14.57 -2.90
CA SER A 44 -3.93 13.25 -3.11
C SER A 44 -4.87 12.17 -2.54
N TYR A 45 -4.44 10.92 -2.60
CA TYR A 45 -5.19 9.78 -2.10
C TYR A 45 -4.29 8.86 -1.30
N GLU A 46 -4.90 8.21 -0.31
CA GLU A 46 -4.33 7.06 0.36
C GLU A 46 -5.30 5.88 0.25
N ILE A 47 -4.75 4.68 0.07
CA ILE A 47 -5.51 3.44 -0.09
C ILE A 47 -5.30 2.56 1.13
N LEU A 48 -6.39 1.99 1.66
CA LEU A 48 -6.35 1.02 2.75
C LEU A 48 -5.58 -0.22 2.31
N LEU A 49 -4.54 -0.59 3.07
CA LEU A 49 -3.64 -1.69 2.77
C LEU A 49 -4.40 -3.00 2.52
N SER A 50 -5.39 -3.32 3.35
CA SER A 50 -6.18 -4.56 3.23
C SER A 50 -7.05 -4.63 1.97
N SER A 51 -7.29 -3.50 1.30
CA SER A 51 -8.03 -3.46 0.02
C SER A 51 -7.13 -3.60 -1.21
N LEU A 52 -5.81 -3.55 -1.06
CA LEU A 52 -4.86 -3.71 -2.17
C LEU A 52 -4.74 -5.18 -2.60
N GLU A 53 -4.15 -5.39 -3.77
CA GLU A 53 -3.83 -6.74 -4.22
C GLU A 53 -2.82 -7.43 -3.27
N PRO A 54 -2.94 -8.76 -3.01
CA PRO A 54 -2.09 -9.47 -2.04
C PRO A 54 -0.59 -9.34 -2.31
N GLU A 55 -0.16 -9.30 -3.57
CA GLU A 55 1.25 -9.09 -3.91
C GLU A 55 1.77 -7.73 -3.44
N ILE A 56 0.96 -6.68 -3.54
CA ILE A 56 1.31 -5.33 -3.10
C ILE A 56 1.30 -5.26 -1.57
N GLN A 57 0.35 -5.94 -0.92
CA GLN A 57 0.33 -6.04 0.54
C GLN A 57 1.60 -6.69 1.09
N ARG A 58 2.08 -7.77 0.44
CA ARG A 58 3.32 -8.44 0.81
C ARG A 58 4.52 -7.52 0.64
N GLU A 59 4.68 -6.85 -0.50
CA GLU A 59 5.79 -5.90 -0.72
C GLU A 59 5.85 -4.81 0.36
N LEU A 60 4.69 -4.23 0.71
CA LEU A 60 4.57 -3.16 1.72
C LEU A 60 4.78 -3.63 3.16
N THR A 61 4.60 -4.92 3.44
CA THR A 61 4.78 -5.50 4.78
C THR A 61 6.15 -6.13 4.96
N GLN A 62 6.68 -6.78 3.92
CA GLN A 62 8.01 -7.42 3.92
C GLN A 62 9.15 -6.40 4.04
N CYS A 63 9.01 -5.20 3.44
CA CYS A 63 9.99 -4.12 3.66
C CYS A 63 10.05 -3.63 5.12
N THR A 64 9.02 -3.87 5.93
CA THR A 64 9.01 -3.50 7.37
C THR A 64 9.52 -4.65 8.25
N ALA A 65 9.46 -5.88 7.74
CA ALA A 65 9.85 -7.09 8.46
C ALA A 65 11.34 -7.40 8.25
N LEU A 66 12.24 -6.54 8.75
CA LEU A 66 13.58 -7.01 9.13
C LEU A 66 13.45 -7.84 10.40
N VAL A 67 12.86 -9.02 10.30
CA VAL A 67 12.89 -10.01 11.37
C VAL A 67 14.26 -10.69 11.30
N PRO A 68 15.10 -10.62 12.34
CA PRO A 68 16.33 -11.40 12.38
C PRO A 68 15.99 -12.89 12.25
N ILE A 69 16.77 -13.61 11.44
CA ILE A 69 16.57 -15.00 11.04
C ILE A 69 16.70 -15.99 12.22
N ASP A 70 17.01 -15.52 13.43
CA ASP A 70 17.40 -16.38 14.55
C ASP A 70 16.26 -17.01 15.36
N ASP A 71 14.98 -16.72 15.08
CA ASP A 71 13.85 -17.32 15.81
C ASP A 71 13.11 -18.41 15.01
N ILE A 72 13.87 -19.37 14.48
CA ILE A 72 13.29 -20.69 14.16
C ILE A 72 13.48 -21.56 15.41
N PRO A 73 12.44 -21.78 16.25
CA PRO A 73 12.55 -22.76 17.31
C PRO A 73 12.77 -24.12 16.64
N LYS A 74 13.96 -24.69 16.85
CA LYS A 74 14.23 -26.09 16.55
C LYS A 74 13.17 -26.90 17.29
N LEU A 75 12.22 -27.45 16.54
CA LEU A 75 11.37 -28.53 17.01
C LEU A 75 12.32 -29.67 17.39
N LEU A 76 12.40 -29.91 18.69
CA LEU A 76 13.08 -31.01 19.36
C LEU A 76 12.28 -32.30 19.18
#